data_AF-A0A542DVG5-F1
#
_entry.id   AF-A0A542DVG5-F1
#
_cell.length_a   1.000
_cell.length_b   1.000
_cell.length_c   1.000
_cell.angle_alpha   90.00
_cell.angle_beta   90.00
_cell.angle_gamma   90.00
#
_symmetry.space_group_name_H-M   'P 1'
#
loop_
_entity.id
_entity.type
_entity.pdbx_description
1 polymer ?
#
loop_
_entity_poly.entity_id
_entity_poly.type
_entity_poly.pdbx_seq_one_letter_code
_entity_poly.pdbx_strand_id
1 'polypeptide(L)'
;MLRPAEGGAVEGPGSFDELLGLVRAGEVAVLTGAGLSTESGIPDYRGPDGTRRVMPMQYDEFSGSSAARQRYWARSFIGWQRFTRAHPNAGHRAVTALQRSGRLTGIVTQNVDGLHQEAGAHDVLELHGTLDRVVCLTCGDRSSRVALHERMALANPGFADRVLAVAGDASRVTSQIRPDGDIVLDDDLVTTFHLQACLVCGRDTLKPDVVFFGESVPKETVAHAFDTVDRARGLLVLGSSLAVMSGYRFVRRAHRDGKPVAIVTAGPSRGDGEATIRLHGPLGETLTRLAAAVA
;
A
#
# COMPACT_ATOMS: atom_id res chain seq x y z
N MET A 1 -13.57 -7.67 40.19
CA MET A 1 -14.45 -7.44 39.03
C MET A 1 -13.99 -6.15 38.36
N LEU A 2 -13.03 -6.26 37.42
CA LEU A 2 -12.48 -5.11 36.70
C LEU A 2 -13.36 -4.87 35.47
N ARG A 3 -13.95 -3.68 35.37
CA ARG A 3 -14.70 -3.24 34.19
C ARG A 3 -13.70 -3.00 33.05
N PRO A 4 -13.97 -3.45 31.81
CA PRO A 4 -13.12 -3.11 30.68
C PRO A 4 -13.21 -1.62 30.40
N ALA A 5 -12.06 -1.01 30.08
CA ALA A 5 -11.96 0.38 29.68
C ALA A 5 -12.71 0.59 28.36
N GLU A 6 -13.72 1.47 28.39
CA GLU A 6 -14.37 2.00 27.20
C GLU A 6 -13.34 2.83 26.42
N GLY A 7 -12.85 2.29 25.30
CA GLY A 7 -12.01 3.01 24.37
C GLY A 7 -12.85 4.07 23.65
N GLY A 8 -12.86 5.29 24.17
CA GLY A 8 -13.50 6.43 23.54
C GLY A 8 -12.85 6.72 22.19
N ALA A 9 -13.60 6.47 21.11
CA ALA A 9 -13.28 7.02 19.81
C ALA A 9 -13.31 8.56 19.94
N VAL A 10 -12.20 9.22 19.61
CA VAL A 10 -12.20 10.66 19.45
C VAL A 10 -13.04 10.96 18.20
N GLU A 11 -14.28 11.39 18.38
CA GLU A 11 -15.13 11.85 17.28
C GLU A 11 -14.44 13.05 16.60
N GLY A 12 -13.97 12.85 15.37
CA GLY A 12 -13.50 13.94 14.52
C GLY A 12 -14.69 14.79 14.04
N PRO A 13 -14.47 16.06 13.64
CA PRO A 13 -15.45 16.83 12.90
C PRO A 13 -15.77 16.13 11.58
N GLY A 14 -17.03 15.78 11.40
CA GLY A 14 -17.54 15.09 10.23
C GLY A 14 -18.47 13.94 10.61
N SER A 15 -19.66 13.94 10.03
CA SER A 15 -20.66 12.89 10.15
C SER A 15 -20.62 11.97 8.93
N PHE A 16 -21.17 10.75 9.09
CA PHE A 16 -21.39 9.87 7.96
C PHE A 16 -22.28 10.52 6.89
N ASP A 17 -23.22 11.38 7.28
CA ASP A 17 -24.12 12.09 6.36
C ASP A 17 -23.37 13.13 5.50
N GLU A 18 -22.38 13.81 6.06
CA GLU A 18 -21.52 14.72 5.29
C GLU A 18 -20.64 13.95 4.30
N LEU A 19 -20.07 12.80 4.69
CA LEU A 19 -19.36 11.92 3.78
C LEU A 19 -20.28 11.43 2.65
N LEU A 20 -21.49 11.00 3.00
CA LEU A 20 -22.49 10.57 2.05
C LEU A 20 -22.87 11.69 1.08
N GLY A 21 -23.06 12.91 1.59
CA GLY A 21 -23.32 14.10 0.78
C GLY A 21 -22.21 14.38 -0.23
N LEU A 22 -20.95 14.31 0.20
CA LEU A 22 -19.78 14.48 -0.68
C LEU A 22 -19.79 13.45 -1.82
N VAL A 23 -19.98 12.16 -1.51
CA VAL A 23 -19.99 11.10 -2.53
C VAL A 23 -21.27 11.12 -3.39
N ARG A 24 -22.39 11.63 -2.84
CA ARG A 24 -23.63 11.90 -3.61
C ARG A 24 -23.48 12.99 -4.65
N ALA A 25 -22.70 14.02 -4.36
CA ALA A 25 -22.39 15.09 -5.31
C ALA A 25 -21.59 14.60 -6.53
N GLY A 26 -20.94 13.43 -6.43
CA GLY A 26 -20.15 12.82 -7.50
C GLY A 26 -18.82 13.52 -7.76
N GLU A 27 -18.09 13.05 -8.77
CA GLU A 27 -16.78 13.58 -9.17
C GLU A 27 -15.77 13.63 -8.00
N VAL A 28 -15.68 12.57 -7.20
CA VAL A 28 -14.75 12.47 -6.06
C VAL A 28 -13.47 11.74 -6.47
N ALA A 29 -12.30 12.30 -6.14
CA ALA A 29 -11.04 11.56 -6.24
C ALA A 29 -10.85 10.69 -5.00
N VAL A 30 -10.44 9.43 -5.18
CA VAL A 30 -10.09 8.54 -4.05
C VAL A 30 -8.57 8.45 -3.92
N LEU A 31 -8.06 8.61 -2.70
CA LEU A 31 -6.67 8.31 -2.33
C LEU A 31 -6.64 7.20 -1.28
N THR A 32 -6.08 6.03 -1.60
CA THR A 32 -5.98 4.93 -0.64
C THR A 32 -4.56 4.73 -0.10
N GLY A 33 -4.46 4.15 1.09
CA GLY A 33 -3.21 3.68 1.69
C GLY A 33 -3.34 2.29 2.29
N ALA A 34 -2.26 1.83 2.92
CA ALA A 34 -2.13 0.44 3.38
C ALA A 34 -3.23 0.02 4.38
N GLY A 35 -3.82 0.97 5.11
CA GLY A 35 -4.94 0.72 6.00
C GLY A 35 -6.14 0.05 5.32
N LEU A 36 -6.37 0.34 4.02
CA LEU A 36 -7.42 -0.32 3.24
C LEU A 36 -7.17 -1.81 3.05
N SER A 37 -5.92 -2.27 3.06
CA SER A 37 -5.53 -3.67 2.82
C SER A 37 -5.36 -4.48 4.11
N THR A 38 -5.55 -3.87 5.28
CA THR A 38 -5.41 -4.55 6.59
C THR A 38 -6.43 -5.68 6.78
N GLU A 39 -7.69 -5.47 6.38
CA GLU A 39 -8.74 -6.50 6.39
C GLU A 39 -8.48 -7.63 5.36
N SER A 40 -7.52 -7.45 4.45
CA SER A 40 -7.05 -8.49 3.50
C SER A 40 -5.86 -9.28 4.04
N GLY A 41 -5.42 -9.03 5.28
CA GLY A 41 -4.27 -9.68 5.89
C GLY A 41 -2.92 -9.10 5.50
N ILE A 42 -2.89 -7.99 4.74
CA ILE A 42 -1.67 -7.23 4.46
C ILE A 42 -1.48 -6.23 5.61
N PRO A 43 -0.39 -6.33 6.39
CA PRO A 43 -0.15 -5.38 7.47
C PRO A 43 0.05 -3.97 6.90
N ASP A 44 -0.15 -2.94 7.72
CA ASP A 44 0.25 -1.58 7.38
C ASP A 44 1.65 -1.25 7.95
N TYR A 45 2.14 -0.03 7.72
CA TYR A 45 3.45 0.39 8.22
C TYR A 45 3.46 0.84 9.70
N ARG A 46 2.30 1.01 10.34
CA ARG A 46 2.16 1.74 11.62
C ARG A 46 1.52 0.95 12.76
N GLY A 47 0.96 -0.22 12.48
CA GLY A 47 0.24 -1.05 13.44
C GLY A 47 -1.11 -0.46 13.87
N PRO A 48 -1.94 -1.24 14.61
CA PRO A 48 -3.25 -0.81 15.08
C PRO A 48 -3.21 0.41 16.01
N ASP A 49 -2.10 0.62 16.71
CA ASP A 49 -1.84 1.72 17.64
C ASP A 49 -1.17 2.93 16.98
N GLY A 50 -0.78 2.82 15.70
CA GLY A 50 -0.11 3.88 14.94
C GLY A 50 1.35 4.13 15.34
N THR A 51 1.86 3.44 16.36
CA THR A 51 3.19 3.71 16.95
C THR A 51 4.28 2.81 16.39
N ARG A 52 3.94 1.60 15.96
CA ARG A 52 4.91 0.61 15.48
C ARG A 52 5.55 1.06 14.17
N ARG A 53 6.82 1.44 14.19
CA ARG A 53 7.55 1.87 12.98
C ARG A 53 8.32 0.70 12.39
N VAL A 54 7.84 0.17 11.28
CA VAL A 54 8.59 -0.79 10.49
C VAL A 54 9.54 -0.01 9.57
N MET A 55 10.86 -0.10 9.77
CA MET A 55 11.87 0.73 9.07
C MET A 55 12.27 0.15 7.71
N PRO A 56 11.69 0.61 6.59
CA PRO A 56 11.87 -0.01 5.27
C PRO A 56 13.29 0.22 4.74
N MET A 57 13.73 -0.67 3.84
CA MET A 57 14.99 -0.49 3.12
C MET A 57 14.93 0.80 2.29
N GLN A 58 16.00 1.61 2.34
CA GLN A 58 16.09 2.83 1.54
C GLN A 58 16.57 2.52 0.12
N TYR A 59 16.20 3.37 -0.84
CA TYR A 59 16.63 3.24 -2.23
C TYR A 59 18.16 3.26 -2.37
N ASP A 60 18.83 4.16 -1.66
CA ASP A 60 20.29 4.28 -1.71
C ASP A 60 20.98 3.04 -1.13
N GLU A 61 20.39 2.41 -0.11
CA GLU A 61 20.87 1.14 0.43
C GLU A 61 20.74 0.03 -0.63
N PHE A 62 19.55 -0.11 -1.22
CA PHE A 62 19.26 -1.14 -2.24
C PHE A 62 20.13 -0.99 -3.49
N SER A 63 20.23 0.23 -4.02
CA SER A 63 20.98 0.51 -5.25
C SER A 63 22.49 0.47 -5.01
N GLY A 64 22.94 0.80 -3.80
CA GLY A 64 24.36 0.95 -3.44
C GLY A 64 25.17 -0.33 -3.42
N SER A 65 24.58 -1.51 -3.20
CA SER A 65 25.37 -2.76 -3.16
C SER A 65 24.59 -4.03 -3.56
N SER A 66 25.32 -5.01 -4.12
CA SER A 66 24.79 -6.34 -4.43
C SER A 66 24.28 -7.05 -3.16
N ALA A 67 25.01 -6.93 -2.05
CA ALA A 67 24.64 -7.52 -0.76
C ALA A 67 23.29 -6.98 -0.24
N ALA A 68 23.02 -5.68 -0.37
CA ALA A 68 21.74 -5.10 0.01
C ALA A 68 20.58 -5.64 -0.86
N ARG A 69 20.80 -5.80 -2.17
CA ARG A 69 19.82 -6.43 -3.08
C ARG A 69 19.58 -7.88 -2.73
N GLN A 70 20.64 -8.63 -2.42
CA GLN A 70 20.54 -10.01 -1.96
C GLN A 70 19.68 -10.10 -0.69
N ARG A 71 19.95 -9.22 0.30
CA ARG A 71 19.15 -9.12 1.52
C ARG A 71 17.68 -8.84 1.22
N TYR A 72 17.39 -7.82 0.41
CA TYR A 72 16.02 -7.49 0.03
C TYR A 72 15.31 -8.67 -0.63
N TRP A 73 15.93 -9.27 -1.65
CA TRP A 73 15.30 -10.33 -2.43
C TRP A 73 15.15 -11.63 -1.65
N ALA A 74 16.09 -11.98 -0.78
CA ALA A 74 15.96 -13.13 0.12
C ALA A 74 14.73 -12.98 1.04
N ARG A 75 14.54 -11.78 1.59
CA ARG A 75 13.40 -11.45 2.47
C ARG A 75 12.08 -11.41 1.70
N SER A 76 12.05 -10.71 0.57
CA SER A 76 10.90 -10.64 -0.34
C SER A 76 10.51 -12.02 -0.89
N PHE A 77 11.46 -12.91 -1.16
CA PHE A 77 11.18 -14.27 -1.62
C PHE A 77 10.29 -15.04 -0.64
N ILE A 78 10.53 -14.90 0.66
CA ILE A 78 9.71 -15.55 1.70
C ILE A 78 8.37 -14.85 1.87
N GLY A 79 8.35 -13.52 1.95
CA GLY A 79 7.11 -12.79 2.17
C GLY A 79 6.15 -12.79 0.97
N TRP A 80 6.67 -13.00 -0.25
CA TRP A 80 5.87 -13.07 -1.47
C TRP A 80 4.74 -14.11 -1.41
N GLN A 81 4.99 -15.29 -0.83
CA GLN A 81 4.00 -16.35 -0.74
C GLN A 81 2.74 -15.98 0.07
N ARG A 82 2.85 -15.02 0.99
CA ARG A 82 1.70 -14.52 1.76
C ARG A 82 1.02 -13.36 1.07
N PHE A 83 1.78 -12.53 0.37
CA PHE A 83 1.25 -11.45 -0.45
C PHE A 83 0.32 -11.98 -1.54
N THR A 84 0.72 -13.05 -2.23
CA THR A 84 -0.09 -13.71 -3.26
C THR A 84 -1.35 -14.42 -2.74
N ARG A 85 -1.56 -14.49 -1.42
CA ARG A 85 -2.77 -15.05 -0.80
C ARG A 85 -3.76 -13.99 -0.36
N ALA A 86 -3.37 -12.72 -0.36
CA ALA A 86 -4.28 -11.64 -0.05
C ALA A 86 -5.30 -11.51 -1.18
N HIS A 87 -6.55 -11.25 -0.82
CA HIS A 87 -7.63 -10.99 -1.76
C HIS A 87 -8.35 -9.69 -1.37
N PRO A 88 -9.04 -9.04 -2.32
CA PRO A 88 -9.78 -7.82 -2.02
C PRO A 88 -10.77 -8.02 -0.88
N ASN A 89 -10.82 -7.06 0.03
CA ASN A 89 -11.81 -7.04 1.12
C ASN A 89 -13.05 -6.20 0.75
N ALA A 90 -13.93 -5.98 1.73
CA ALA A 90 -15.16 -5.21 1.53
C ALA A 90 -14.90 -3.75 1.13
N GLY A 91 -13.82 -3.13 1.64
CA GLY A 91 -13.44 -1.76 1.29
C GLY A 91 -13.06 -1.62 -0.18
N HIS A 92 -12.25 -2.54 -0.72
CA HIS A 92 -11.89 -2.55 -2.15
C HIS A 92 -13.12 -2.72 -3.05
N ARG A 93 -14.01 -3.66 -2.70
CA ARG A 93 -15.27 -3.87 -3.42
C ARG A 93 -16.18 -2.65 -3.36
N ALA A 94 -16.25 -1.97 -2.22
CA ALA A 94 -17.01 -0.75 -2.06
C ALA A 94 -16.46 0.39 -2.92
N VAL A 95 -15.14 0.61 -2.93
CA VAL A 95 -14.49 1.60 -3.83
C VAL A 95 -14.79 1.27 -5.29
N THR A 96 -14.73 0.00 -5.68
CA THR A 96 -15.09 -0.46 -7.03
C THR A 96 -16.56 -0.17 -7.36
N ALA A 97 -17.48 -0.39 -6.42
CA ALA A 97 -18.90 -0.06 -6.61
C ALA A 97 -19.13 1.45 -6.75
N LEU A 98 -18.40 2.28 -6.00
CA LEU A 98 -18.42 3.74 -6.15
C LEU A 98 -17.89 4.18 -7.53
N GLN A 99 -16.85 3.52 -8.04
CA GLN A 99 -16.35 3.78 -9.39
C GLN A 99 -17.40 3.43 -10.45
N ARG A 100 -18.00 2.24 -10.36
CA ARG A 100 -18.99 1.75 -11.33
C ARG A 100 -20.29 2.55 -11.34
N SER A 101 -20.63 3.20 -10.23
CA SER A 101 -21.78 4.12 -10.14
C SER A 101 -21.47 5.53 -10.65
N GLY A 102 -20.29 5.77 -11.24
CA GLY A 102 -19.90 7.05 -11.83
C GLY A 102 -19.61 8.14 -10.82
N ARG A 103 -19.35 7.79 -9.54
CA ARG A 103 -19.12 8.78 -8.48
C ARG A 103 -17.66 9.24 -8.37
N LEU A 104 -16.73 8.51 -8.99
CA LEU A 104 -15.30 8.78 -8.86
C LEU A 104 -14.70 9.38 -10.13
N THR A 105 -13.81 10.37 -9.98
CA THR A 105 -12.96 10.84 -11.10
C THR A 105 -11.76 9.94 -11.35
N GLY A 106 -11.36 9.16 -10.34
CA GLY A 106 -10.24 8.22 -10.41
C GLY A 106 -9.83 7.72 -9.02
N ILE A 107 -9.04 6.65 -9.02
CA ILE A 107 -8.48 6.03 -7.81
C ILE A 107 -6.97 6.21 -7.87
N VAL A 108 -6.41 6.92 -6.90
CA VAL A 108 -4.97 7.00 -6.66
C VAL A 108 -4.67 6.11 -5.47
N THR A 109 -3.76 5.15 -5.61
CA THR A 109 -3.38 4.27 -4.51
C THR A 109 -1.90 4.42 -4.17
N GLN A 110 -1.59 4.48 -2.88
CA GLN A 110 -0.22 4.34 -2.37
C GLN A 110 0.17 2.86 -2.22
N ASN A 111 -0.78 1.95 -2.37
CA ASN A 111 -0.53 0.53 -2.23
C ASN A 111 0.11 0.00 -3.51
N VAL A 112 0.88 -1.08 -3.34
CA VAL A 112 1.61 -1.76 -4.41
C VAL A 112 1.08 -3.19 -4.61
N ASP A 113 -0.15 -3.44 -4.15
CA ASP A 113 -0.74 -4.77 -3.94
C ASP A 113 -1.67 -5.28 -5.01
N GLY A 114 -2.10 -4.44 -5.95
CA GLY A 114 -2.99 -4.84 -7.02
C GLY A 114 -4.42 -5.19 -6.57
N LEU A 115 -4.76 -5.02 -5.29
CA LEU A 115 -6.06 -5.46 -4.76
C LEU A 115 -7.23 -4.63 -5.28
N HIS A 116 -7.01 -3.38 -5.71
CA HIS A 116 -8.03 -2.59 -6.40
C HIS A 116 -8.37 -3.20 -7.76
N GLN A 117 -7.35 -3.56 -8.53
CA GLN A 117 -7.48 -4.17 -9.84
C GLN A 117 -8.13 -5.55 -9.73
N GLU A 118 -7.73 -6.37 -8.76
CA GLU A 118 -8.36 -7.67 -8.48
C GLU A 118 -9.83 -7.52 -8.05
N ALA A 119 -10.19 -6.44 -7.34
CA ALA A 119 -11.59 -6.14 -7.03
C ALA A 119 -12.43 -5.75 -8.26
N GLY A 120 -11.77 -5.50 -9.40
CA GLY A 120 -12.39 -5.10 -10.65
C GLY A 120 -12.53 -3.59 -10.82
N ALA A 121 -11.73 -2.80 -10.10
CA ALA A 121 -11.54 -1.39 -10.40
C ALA A 121 -10.68 -1.21 -11.66
N HIS A 122 -10.98 -0.19 -12.46
CA HIS A 122 -10.23 0.18 -13.66
C HIS A 122 -9.55 1.54 -13.47
N ASP A 123 -8.62 1.90 -14.35
CA ASP A 123 -7.91 3.20 -14.34
C ASP A 123 -7.33 3.58 -12.97
N VAL A 124 -6.82 2.59 -12.23
CA VAL A 124 -6.19 2.77 -10.92
C VAL A 124 -4.78 3.32 -11.13
N LEU A 125 -4.49 4.48 -10.55
CA LEU A 125 -3.15 5.08 -10.56
C LEU A 125 -2.35 4.61 -9.35
N GLU A 126 -1.39 3.72 -9.59
CA GLU A 126 -0.46 3.21 -8.59
C GLU A 126 0.68 4.20 -8.34
N LEU A 127 0.52 5.05 -7.34
CA LEU A 127 1.45 6.15 -7.03
C LEU A 127 2.85 5.65 -6.69
N HIS A 128 2.95 4.49 -6.06
CA HIS A 128 4.22 3.88 -5.63
C HIS A 128 4.59 2.66 -6.47
N GLY A 129 4.03 2.52 -7.67
CA GLY A 129 4.28 1.39 -8.54
C GLY A 129 3.58 0.11 -8.05
N THR A 130 4.11 -1.05 -8.44
CA THR A 130 3.45 -2.34 -8.24
C THR A 130 4.46 -3.45 -7.94
N LEU A 131 4.06 -4.39 -7.08
CA LEU A 131 4.83 -5.59 -6.81
C LEU A 131 4.67 -6.68 -7.86
N ASP A 132 3.74 -6.55 -8.82
CA ASP A 132 3.55 -7.55 -9.87
C ASP A 132 4.70 -7.60 -10.90
N ARG A 133 5.55 -6.58 -10.89
CA ARG A 133 6.58 -6.34 -11.90
C ARG A 133 7.94 -6.05 -11.25
N VAL A 134 8.97 -6.31 -12.04
CA VAL A 134 10.37 -6.08 -11.71
C VAL A 134 10.98 -5.25 -12.82
N VAL A 135 11.80 -4.27 -12.45
CA VAL A 135 12.57 -3.43 -13.36
C VAL A 135 14.07 -3.65 -13.15
N CYS A 136 14.85 -3.74 -14.23
CA CYS A 136 16.30 -3.70 -14.15
C CYS A 136 16.77 -2.23 -14.11
N LEU A 137 17.49 -1.84 -13.05
CA LEU A 137 18.01 -0.47 -12.91
C LEU A 137 19.11 -0.13 -13.93
N THR A 138 19.69 -1.12 -14.61
CA THR A 138 20.74 -0.89 -15.61
C THR A 138 20.20 -0.69 -17.03
N CYS A 139 19.33 -1.58 -17.50
CA CYS A 139 18.82 -1.52 -18.88
C CYS A 139 17.35 -1.11 -19.00
N GLY A 140 16.64 -0.92 -17.89
CA GLY A 140 15.23 -0.54 -17.88
C GLY A 140 14.25 -1.65 -18.25
N ASP A 141 14.75 -2.86 -18.52
CA ASP A 141 13.91 -4.02 -18.84
C ASP A 141 12.91 -4.31 -17.71
N ARG A 142 11.68 -4.62 -18.10
CA ARG A 142 10.57 -4.89 -17.19
C ARG A 142 10.06 -6.30 -17.40
N SER A 143 9.93 -7.04 -16.30
CA SER A 143 9.54 -8.46 -16.32
C SER A 143 8.59 -8.79 -15.16
N SER A 144 7.89 -9.92 -15.27
CA SER A 144 6.94 -10.38 -14.24
C SER A 144 7.64 -10.76 -12.93
N ARG A 145 7.08 -10.32 -11.80
CA ARG A 145 7.50 -10.75 -10.47
C ARG A 145 7.32 -12.25 -10.23
N VAL A 146 6.30 -12.84 -10.85
CA VAL A 146 6.02 -14.29 -10.79
C VAL A 146 7.16 -15.05 -11.48
N ALA A 147 7.51 -14.66 -12.71
CA ALA A 147 8.62 -15.27 -13.44
C ALA A 147 9.97 -15.13 -12.70
N LEU A 148 10.23 -13.98 -12.06
CA LEU A 148 11.42 -13.83 -11.21
C LEU A 148 11.36 -14.76 -9.99
N HIS A 149 10.19 -14.92 -9.37
CA HIS A 149 10.02 -15.80 -8.21
C HIS A 149 10.36 -17.26 -8.54
N GLU A 150 9.88 -17.76 -9.68
CA GLU A 150 10.14 -19.12 -10.15
C GLU A 150 11.65 -19.34 -10.38
N ARG A 151 12.31 -18.37 -11.01
CA ARG A 151 13.77 -18.39 -11.19
C ARG A 151 14.52 -18.38 -9.85
N MET A 152 14.08 -17.57 -8.90
CA MET A 152 14.63 -17.57 -7.54
C MET A 152 14.44 -18.91 -6.85
N ALA A 153 13.25 -19.52 -6.95
CA ALA A 153 12.96 -20.81 -6.34
C ALA A 153 13.86 -21.92 -6.90
N LEU A 154 14.04 -21.96 -8.22
CA LEU A 154 14.94 -22.92 -8.89
C LEU A 154 16.40 -22.73 -8.47
N ALA A 155 16.86 -21.49 -8.32
CA ALA A 155 18.23 -21.20 -7.91
C ALA A 155 18.49 -21.38 -6.40
N ASN A 156 17.43 -21.46 -5.59
CA ASN A 156 17.49 -21.49 -4.12
C ASN A 156 16.73 -22.70 -3.52
N PRO A 157 17.09 -23.94 -3.89
CA PRO A 157 16.37 -25.13 -3.41
C PRO A 157 16.42 -25.22 -1.88
N GLY A 158 15.25 -25.46 -1.28
CA GLY A 158 15.07 -25.60 0.17
C GLY A 158 15.30 -24.32 0.98
N PHE A 159 15.47 -23.15 0.36
CA PHE A 159 15.70 -21.90 1.09
C PHE A 159 14.51 -21.54 2.00
N ALA A 160 13.28 -21.68 1.49
CA ALA A 160 12.08 -21.43 2.29
C ALA A 160 11.98 -22.38 3.49
N ASP A 161 12.28 -23.66 3.31
CA ASP A 161 12.25 -24.65 4.39
C ASP A 161 13.32 -24.35 5.46
N ARG A 162 14.53 -23.93 5.05
CA ARG A 162 15.58 -23.50 5.98
C ARG A 162 15.15 -22.27 6.79
N VAL A 163 14.52 -21.28 6.16
CA VAL A 163 13.97 -20.12 6.86
C VAL A 163 12.93 -20.55 7.89
N LEU A 164 11.99 -21.43 7.53
CA LEU A 164 10.94 -21.90 8.42
C LEU A 164 11.50 -22.73 9.59
N ALA A 165 12.52 -23.55 9.35
CA ALA A 165 13.17 -24.35 10.38
C ALA A 165 13.89 -23.48 11.42
N VAL A 166 14.56 -22.40 10.99
CA VAL A 166 15.24 -21.45 11.88
C VAL A 166 14.26 -20.53 12.60
N ALA A 167 13.12 -20.21 11.97
CA ALA A 167 12.14 -19.30 12.53
C ALA A 167 11.44 -19.81 13.79
N GLY A 168 11.45 -21.13 14.08
CA GLY A 168 11.05 -21.79 15.34
C GLY A 168 9.57 -21.67 15.75
N ASP A 169 8.89 -20.63 15.30
CA ASP A 169 7.49 -20.33 15.47
C ASP A 169 7.11 -19.41 14.30
N ALA A 170 6.16 -19.85 13.46
CA ALA A 170 5.67 -19.07 12.34
C ALA A 170 5.21 -17.66 12.77
N SER A 171 4.96 -17.43 14.07
CA SER A 171 4.63 -16.14 14.69
C SER A 171 5.72 -15.04 14.54
N ARG A 172 7.02 -15.40 14.52
CA ARG A 172 8.11 -14.41 14.36
C ARG A 172 8.25 -13.93 12.91
N VAL A 173 7.97 -14.82 11.96
CA VAL A 173 7.92 -14.49 10.52
C VAL A 173 6.59 -13.82 10.16
N THR A 174 5.45 -14.12 10.83
CA THR A 174 4.16 -13.42 10.62
C THR A 174 4.11 -12.03 11.22
N SER A 175 4.68 -11.83 12.42
CA SER A 175 4.55 -10.54 13.10
C SER A 175 5.37 -9.42 12.47
N GLN A 176 6.27 -9.70 11.51
CA GLN A 176 7.21 -8.71 10.94
C GLN A 176 7.15 -8.59 9.40
N ILE A 177 6.09 -9.11 8.77
CA ILE A 177 5.86 -8.85 7.35
C ILE A 177 5.45 -7.41 7.15
N ARG A 178 5.96 -6.82 6.08
CA ARG A 178 5.75 -5.43 5.71
C ARG A 178 4.71 -5.32 4.59
N PRO A 179 4.12 -4.13 4.38
CA PRO A 179 3.14 -3.92 3.32
C PRO A 179 3.67 -4.19 1.91
N ASP A 180 4.99 -4.16 1.72
CA ASP A 180 5.70 -4.48 0.48
C ASP A 180 6.16 -5.95 0.39
N GLY A 181 5.75 -6.80 1.34
CA GLY A 181 6.10 -8.22 1.37
C GLY A 181 7.51 -8.52 1.90
N ASP A 182 8.23 -7.54 2.44
CA ASP A 182 9.54 -7.75 3.09
C ASP A 182 9.38 -8.29 4.53
N ILE A 183 10.32 -9.12 5.01
CA ILE A 183 10.31 -9.76 6.36
C ILE A 183 11.69 -9.66 7.00
N VAL A 184 11.92 -9.84 8.31
CA VAL A 184 13.30 -9.87 8.87
C VAL A 184 13.89 -11.28 8.77
N LEU A 185 15.14 -11.39 8.31
CA LEU A 185 15.92 -12.64 8.21
C LEU A 185 17.30 -12.46 8.83
N ASP A 186 17.88 -13.55 9.33
CA ASP A 186 19.26 -13.60 9.81
C ASP A 186 20.24 -13.39 8.66
N ASP A 187 21.30 -12.60 8.88
CA ASP A 187 22.28 -12.25 7.85
C ASP A 187 23.02 -13.49 7.32
N ASP A 188 23.31 -14.49 8.16
CA ASP A 188 23.97 -15.74 7.73
C ASP A 188 23.11 -16.48 6.71
N LEU A 189 21.79 -16.53 6.94
CA LEU A 189 20.86 -17.16 6.03
C LEU A 189 20.75 -16.37 4.71
N VAL A 190 20.73 -15.04 4.78
CA VAL A 190 20.71 -14.16 3.60
C VAL A 190 21.91 -14.41 2.69
N THR A 191 23.12 -14.63 3.23
CA THR A 191 24.32 -14.87 2.41
C THR A 191 24.21 -16.15 1.55
N THR A 192 23.37 -17.11 1.95
CA THR A 192 23.11 -18.35 1.19
C THR A 192 22.14 -18.16 0.03
N PHE A 193 21.50 -16.99 -0.11
CA PHE A 193 20.51 -16.74 -1.14
C PHE A 193 21.16 -16.35 -2.47
N HIS A 194 20.96 -17.14 -3.51
CA HIS A 194 21.43 -16.86 -4.87
C HIS A 194 20.55 -15.81 -5.56
N LEU A 195 21.08 -14.58 -5.62
CA LEU A 195 20.47 -13.45 -6.32
C LEU A 195 20.42 -13.71 -7.83
N GLN A 196 19.32 -13.31 -8.46
CA GLN A 196 19.11 -13.48 -9.90
C GLN A 196 19.52 -12.24 -10.69
N ALA A 197 20.16 -12.44 -11.84
CA ALA A 197 20.50 -11.37 -12.77
C ALA A 197 19.35 -11.07 -13.75
N CYS A 198 19.38 -9.89 -14.34
CA CYS A 198 18.56 -9.51 -15.48
C CYS A 198 18.87 -10.43 -16.68
N LEU A 199 17.82 -10.97 -17.32
CA LEU A 199 17.97 -11.87 -18.47
C LEU A 199 18.44 -11.13 -19.73
N VAL A 200 18.28 -9.81 -19.79
CA VAL A 200 18.65 -8.99 -20.95
C VAL A 200 20.11 -8.54 -20.88
N CYS A 201 20.54 -7.97 -19.74
CA CYS A 201 21.88 -7.36 -19.61
C CYS A 201 22.83 -8.09 -18.66
N GLY A 202 22.36 -9.15 -17.97
CA GLY A 202 23.18 -9.95 -17.05
C GLY A 202 23.57 -9.25 -15.74
N ARG A 203 23.05 -8.05 -15.45
CA ARG A 203 23.31 -7.33 -14.18
C ARG A 203 22.38 -7.78 -13.07
N ASP A 204 22.88 -7.76 -11.84
CA ASP A 204 22.14 -8.12 -10.62
C ASP A 204 21.28 -6.99 -10.05
N THR A 205 20.93 -6.01 -10.90
CA THR A 205 20.27 -4.76 -10.52
C THR A 205 18.77 -4.81 -10.72
N LEU A 206 18.18 -6.01 -10.59
CA LEU A 206 16.72 -6.18 -10.58
C LEU A 206 16.16 -5.56 -9.29
N LYS A 207 15.16 -4.68 -9.43
CA LYS A 207 14.38 -4.07 -8.35
C LYS A 207 12.91 -4.39 -8.60
N PRO A 208 12.07 -4.69 -7.59
CA PRO A 208 10.62 -4.61 -7.79
C PRO A 208 10.24 -3.22 -8.34
N ASP A 209 9.23 -3.15 -9.20
CA ASP A 209 8.81 -1.90 -9.84
C ASP A 209 7.93 -1.04 -8.91
N VAL A 210 8.42 -0.85 -7.68
CA VAL A 210 7.84 -0.01 -6.63
C VAL A 210 8.75 1.15 -6.27
N VAL A 211 8.19 2.26 -5.81
CA VAL A 211 8.96 3.42 -5.35
C VAL A 211 9.43 3.16 -3.92
N PHE A 212 10.75 3.08 -3.72
CA PHE A 212 11.36 2.87 -2.41
C PHE A 212 11.31 4.14 -1.56
N PHE A 213 11.53 3.99 -0.25
CA PHE A 213 11.80 5.15 0.59
C PHE A 213 13.12 5.80 0.15
N GLY A 214 13.12 7.13 0.03
CA GLY A 214 14.22 7.89 -0.57
C GLY A 214 14.17 7.98 -2.10
N GLU A 215 13.36 7.17 -2.78
CA GLU A 215 13.16 7.25 -4.23
C GLU A 215 12.09 8.29 -4.59
N SER A 216 12.26 8.96 -5.73
CA SER A 216 11.27 9.90 -6.23
C SER A 216 10.22 9.18 -7.07
N VAL A 217 8.94 9.45 -6.79
CA VAL A 217 7.84 9.03 -7.67
C VAL A 217 8.03 9.66 -9.05
N PRO A 218 7.88 8.91 -10.16
CA PRO A 218 8.02 9.46 -11.51
C PRO A 218 7.13 10.70 -11.74
N LYS A 219 7.69 11.74 -12.37
CA LYS A 219 7.01 13.04 -12.53
C LYS A 219 5.66 12.93 -13.23
N GLU A 220 5.57 12.08 -14.25
CA GLU A 220 4.34 11.83 -15.00
C GLU A 220 3.25 11.19 -14.13
N THR A 221 3.62 10.21 -13.28
CA THR A 221 2.70 9.61 -12.30
C THR A 221 2.20 10.67 -11.30
N VAL A 222 3.08 11.56 -10.85
CA VAL A 222 2.69 12.66 -9.96
C VAL A 222 1.74 13.64 -10.64
N ALA A 223 2.04 14.03 -11.88
CA ALA A 223 1.20 14.93 -12.67
C ALA A 223 -0.19 14.33 -12.87
N HIS A 224 -0.27 13.07 -13.28
CA HIS A 224 -1.55 12.38 -13.45
C HIS A 224 -2.35 12.29 -12.13
N ALA A 225 -1.68 12.05 -10.99
CA ALA A 225 -2.34 12.07 -9.69
C ALA A 225 -2.91 13.46 -9.36
N PHE A 226 -2.17 14.54 -9.66
CA PHE A 226 -2.70 15.89 -9.53
C PHE A 226 -3.87 16.15 -10.46
N ASP A 227 -3.81 15.74 -11.73
CA ASP A 227 -4.90 15.93 -12.68
C ASP A 227 -6.19 15.24 -12.23
N THR A 228 -6.09 14.06 -11.61
CA THR A 228 -7.23 13.34 -11.03
C THR A 228 -7.86 14.10 -9.86
N VAL A 229 -7.03 14.69 -9.00
CA VAL A 229 -7.49 15.51 -7.84
C VAL A 229 -8.01 16.87 -8.28
N ASP A 230 -7.39 17.49 -9.29
CA ASP A 230 -7.72 18.81 -9.81
C ASP A 230 -9.06 18.80 -10.56
N ARG A 231 -9.43 17.69 -11.20
CA ARG A 231 -10.77 17.49 -11.82
C ARG A 231 -11.87 17.15 -10.81
N ALA A 232 -11.53 16.68 -9.62
CA ALA A 232 -12.51 16.26 -8.62
C ALA A 232 -13.14 17.45 -7.88
N ARG A 233 -14.40 17.28 -7.44
CA ARG A 233 -15.08 18.21 -6.52
C ARG A 233 -14.57 18.09 -5.09
N GLY A 234 -14.08 16.92 -4.70
CA GLY A 234 -13.49 16.67 -3.39
C GLY A 234 -12.59 15.44 -3.39
N LEU A 235 -11.88 15.26 -2.29
CA LEU A 235 -10.91 14.18 -2.10
C LEU A 235 -11.35 13.28 -0.94
N LEU A 236 -11.45 11.98 -1.20
CA LEU A 236 -11.73 10.95 -0.21
C LEU A 236 -10.47 10.12 0.06
N VAL A 237 -9.88 10.29 1.25
CA VAL A 237 -8.70 9.55 1.70
C VAL A 237 -9.12 8.35 2.55
N LEU A 238 -8.65 7.16 2.18
CA LEU A 238 -9.04 5.89 2.78
C LEU A 238 -7.82 5.13 3.33
N GLY A 239 -7.77 4.93 4.64
CA GLY A 239 -6.76 4.08 5.28
C GLY A 239 -5.33 4.56 5.10
N SER A 240 -5.11 5.88 5.18
CA SER A 240 -3.77 6.46 5.09
C SER A 240 -3.49 7.41 6.25
N SER A 241 -2.37 7.16 6.93
CA SER A 241 -1.81 8.11 7.91
C SER A 241 -1.26 9.39 7.27
N LEU A 242 -1.08 9.40 5.94
CA LEU A 242 -0.51 10.52 5.18
C LEU A 242 0.84 11.03 5.73
N ALA A 243 1.57 10.18 6.45
CA ALA A 243 2.82 10.60 7.06
C ALA A 243 3.90 10.94 6.02
N VAL A 244 3.83 10.30 4.85
CA VAL A 244 4.75 10.54 3.73
C VAL A 244 4.17 11.62 2.79
N MET A 245 5.02 12.56 2.38
CA MET A 245 4.62 13.68 1.52
C MET A 245 4.05 13.28 0.17
N SER A 246 4.39 12.08 -0.34
CA SER A 246 3.97 11.60 -1.65
C SER A 246 2.45 11.50 -1.80
N GLY A 247 1.72 11.06 -0.76
CA GLY A 247 0.26 11.11 -0.70
C GLY A 247 -0.28 12.43 -0.13
N TYR A 248 0.33 12.94 0.95
CA TYR A 248 -0.16 14.14 1.66
C TYR A 248 -0.20 15.41 0.80
N ARG A 249 0.68 15.54 -0.20
CA ARG A 249 0.65 16.69 -1.14
C ARG A 249 -0.68 16.86 -1.86
N PHE A 250 -1.43 15.78 -2.09
CA PHE A 250 -2.75 15.83 -2.75
C PHE A 250 -3.83 16.37 -1.81
N VAL A 251 -3.75 16.04 -0.52
CA VAL A 251 -4.61 16.63 0.52
C VAL A 251 -4.36 18.13 0.64
N ARG A 252 -3.10 18.54 0.72
CA ARG A 252 -2.75 19.97 0.75
C ARG A 252 -3.22 20.73 -0.48
N ARG A 253 -3.17 20.09 -1.66
CA ARG A 253 -3.69 20.65 -2.92
C ARG A 253 -5.20 20.85 -2.84
N ALA A 254 -5.95 19.80 -2.52
CA ALA A 254 -7.40 19.86 -2.43
C ALA A 254 -7.86 20.93 -1.43
N HIS A 255 -7.27 20.96 -0.24
CA HIS A 255 -7.57 21.96 0.78
C HIS A 255 -7.26 23.39 0.34
N ARG A 256 -6.08 23.64 -0.23
CA ARG A 256 -5.71 24.97 -0.75
C ARG A 256 -6.70 25.46 -1.82
N ASP A 257 -7.19 24.55 -2.64
CA ASP A 257 -8.12 24.86 -3.72
C ASP A 257 -9.59 24.92 -3.22
N GLY A 258 -9.82 24.86 -1.90
CA GLY A 258 -11.14 24.97 -1.28
C GLY A 258 -12.04 23.73 -1.46
N LYS A 259 -11.47 22.60 -1.88
CA LYS A 259 -12.22 21.35 -2.10
C LYS A 259 -12.43 20.62 -0.77
N PRO A 260 -13.62 20.06 -0.51
CA PRO A 260 -13.83 19.19 0.65
C PRO A 260 -12.84 18.02 0.66
N VAL A 261 -12.27 17.75 1.82
CA VAL A 261 -11.38 16.61 2.07
C VAL A 261 -12.03 15.75 3.14
N ALA A 262 -12.39 14.53 2.76
CA ALA A 262 -12.85 13.50 3.69
C ALA A 262 -11.71 12.51 3.97
N ILE A 263 -11.48 12.21 5.25
CA ILE A 263 -10.51 11.19 5.67
C ILE A 263 -11.25 10.14 6.48
N VAL A 264 -11.16 8.88 6.04
CA VAL A 264 -11.67 7.69 6.75
C VAL A 264 -10.48 6.79 7.08
N THR A 265 -10.17 6.64 8.37
CA THR A 265 -9.00 5.88 8.83
C THR A 265 -9.13 5.48 10.29
N ALA A 266 -8.53 4.36 10.71
CA ALA A 266 -8.63 3.87 12.08
C ALA A 266 -7.85 4.71 13.11
N GLY A 267 -6.81 5.43 12.68
CA GLY A 267 -5.93 6.21 13.56
C GLY A 267 -5.64 7.61 13.01
N PRO A 268 -4.81 8.41 13.70
CA PRO A 268 -4.54 9.79 13.31
C PRO A 268 -3.92 9.90 11.92
N SER A 269 -4.27 10.97 11.21
CA SER A 269 -3.70 11.28 9.90
C SER A 269 -2.99 12.64 9.92
N ARG A 270 -1.86 12.75 9.23
CA ARG A 270 -1.17 14.04 9.06
C ARG A 270 -2.06 15.09 8.38
N GLY A 271 -3.05 14.65 7.60
CA GLY A 271 -4.01 15.50 6.91
C GLY A 271 -5.21 15.95 7.75
N ASP A 272 -5.25 15.63 9.04
CA ASP A 272 -6.42 15.92 9.90
C ASP A 272 -6.72 17.43 10.03
N GLY A 273 -5.71 18.30 9.87
CA GLY A 273 -5.89 19.75 9.88
C GLY A 273 -6.49 20.31 8.59
N GLU A 274 -6.35 19.59 7.47
CA GLU A 274 -6.90 19.96 6.16
C GLU A 274 -8.28 19.36 5.90
N ALA A 275 -8.67 18.33 6.66
CA ALA A 275 -9.90 17.58 6.47
C ALA A 275 -11.14 18.36 6.91
N THR A 276 -12.15 18.40 6.04
CA THR A 276 -13.49 18.92 6.36
C THR A 276 -14.38 17.84 6.97
N ILE A 277 -14.10 16.56 6.68
CA ILE A 277 -14.86 15.40 7.18
C ILE A 277 -13.86 14.37 7.69
N ARG A 278 -13.97 13.93 8.94
CA ARG A 278 -13.12 12.92 9.54
C ARG A 278 -13.94 11.82 10.18
N LEU A 279 -13.74 10.59 9.74
CA LEU A 279 -14.38 9.42 10.32
C LEU A 279 -13.33 8.39 10.77
N HIS A 280 -13.51 7.91 12.00
CA HIS A 280 -12.72 6.83 12.56
C HIS A 280 -13.57 5.57 12.63
N GLY A 281 -13.11 4.50 11.99
CA GLY A 281 -13.82 3.22 12.02
C GLY A 281 -13.26 2.21 11.02
N PRO A 282 -13.79 0.97 11.05
CA PRO A 282 -13.44 -0.06 10.08
C PRO A 282 -13.81 0.39 8.66
N LEU A 283 -12.84 0.33 7.75
CA LEU A 283 -13.01 0.79 6.36
C LEU A 283 -14.00 -0.09 5.61
N GLY A 284 -13.93 -1.41 5.77
CA GLY A 284 -14.85 -2.34 5.10
C GLY A 284 -16.31 -2.05 5.42
N GLU A 285 -16.65 -1.88 6.70
CA GLU A 285 -18.02 -1.58 7.14
C GLU A 285 -18.48 -0.20 6.67
N THR A 286 -17.66 0.82 6.90
CA THR A 286 -18.00 2.21 6.59
C THR A 286 -18.20 2.42 5.09
N LEU A 287 -17.31 1.86 4.26
CA LEU A 287 -17.39 1.98 2.81
C LEU A 287 -18.50 1.12 2.20
N THR A 288 -18.80 -0.05 2.77
CA THR A 288 -19.94 -0.86 2.33
C THR A 288 -21.25 -0.11 2.54
N ARG A 289 -21.42 0.51 3.72
CA ARG A 289 -22.59 1.36 4.02
C ARG A 289 -22.67 2.55 3.06
N LEU A 290 -21.54 3.20 2.80
CA LEU A 290 -21.46 4.34 1.88
C LEU A 290 -21.87 3.94 0.45
N ALA A 291 -21.30 2.86 -0.09
CA ALA A 291 -21.59 2.35 -1.42
C ALA A 291 -23.07 1.97 -1.57
N ALA A 292 -23.65 1.30 -0.56
CA ALA A 292 -25.08 0.95 -0.57
C ALA A 292 -26.00 2.17 -0.53
N ALA A 293 -25.62 3.23 0.18
CA ALA A 293 -26.42 4.45 0.31
C ALA A 293 -26.36 5.38 -0.92
N VAL A 294 -25.44 5.12 -1.86
CA VAL A 294 -25.30 5.90 -3.09
C VAL A 294 -25.63 5.15 -4.38
N ALA A 295 -25.77 3.81 -4.30
CA ALA A 295 -26.33 2.99 -5.36
C ALA A 295 -27.78 3.39 -5.68
#